data_AF-E9ED76-F1
#
_entry.id   AF-E9ED76-F1
#
_cell.length_a   1.000
_cell.length_b   1.000
_cell.length_c   1.000
_cell.angle_alpha   90.00
_cell.angle_beta   90.00
_cell.angle_gamma   90.00
#
_symmetry.space_group_name_H-M   'P 1'
#
loop_
_entity.id
_entity.type
_entity.pdbx_description
1 polymer ?
#
loop_
_entity_poly.entity_id
_entity_poly.type
_entity_poly.pdbx_seq_one_letter_code
_entity_poly.pdbx_strand_id
1 'polypeptide(L)'
;MLKSAVLASLAALALATPLSSEPVEFGCQLQAARRKTLPHLARRASAEIVVDTYVHIVAANNTADSGYASPKAIHDQMDALNEGFASTGVRFVLESLDHTINAAWSSGVEEEAMKKQLRGGRHRDLNLFFSKQPMGRFGVVGYCTFSQRAPGGSRPFNNDGCVVGVDTLPGGAFREYDTGKTTIHEVGHWFGLLHTFQDGCYGAGDYVDDAPAQGYPTWGCPVGKRGYLS
;
A
#
# COMPACT_ATOMS: atom_id res chain seq x y z
N MET A 1 25.71 15.22 10.02
CA MET A 1 24.41 15.69 9.50
C MET A 1 23.91 14.66 8.51
N LEU A 2 22.82 13.95 8.81
CA LEU A 2 22.11 13.11 7.85
C LEU A 2 20.62 13.31 8.15
N LYS A 3 19.84 13.77 7.17
CA LYS A 3 18.39 13.93 7.29
C LYS A 3 17.75 12.69 6.67
N SER A 4 17.28 11.74 7.48
CA SER A 4 16.38 10.69 7.00
C SER A 4 14.99 11.30 6.84
N ALA A 5 14.45 11.27 5.62
CA ALA A 5 13.16 11.87 5.28
C ALA A 5 12.50 11.13 4.09
N VAL A 6 12.14 9.86 4.33
CA VAL A 6 11.34 8.96 3.48
C VAL A 6 10.76 7.90 4.45
N LEU A 7 9.49 7.48 4.44
CA LEU A 7 8.38 7.64 3.50
C LEU A 7 7.19 8.37 4.17
N ALA A 8 6.49 9.24 3.45
CA ALA A 8 5.12 9.67 3.79
C ALA A 8 4.38 10.13 2.52
N SER A 9 3.08 9.80 2.41
CA SER A 9 2.22 9.95 1.20
C SER A 9 2.50 8.88 0.11
N LEU A 10 1.53 8.14 -0.44
CA LEU A 10 0.15 8.48 -0.77
C LEU A 10 -0.81 7.27 -0.67
N ALA A 11 -1.93 7.45 0.02
CA ALA A 11 -3.22 6.91 -0.47
C ALA A 11 -4.44 7.63 0.10
N ALA A 12 -5.47 7.66 -0.74
CA ALA A 12 -6.88 7.50 -0.41
C ALA A 12 -7.65 7.32 -1.74
N LEU A 13 -8.84 6.67 -1.75
CA LEU A 13 -9.99 7.10 -2.59
C LEU A 13 -11.32 6.46 -2.19
N ALA A 14 -12.30 7.31 -1.86
CA ALA A 14 -13.76 7.23 -2.06
C ALA A 14 -14.42 8.36 -1.23
N LEU A 15 -15.30 9.28 -1.69
CA LEU A 15 -15.99 9.51 -2.97
C LEU A 15 -16.06 11.05 -3.29
N ALA A 16 -16.73 11.44 -4.38
CA ALA A 16 -16.82 12.80 -4.93
C ALA A 16 -18.29 13.31 -5.10
N THR A 17 -18.62 14.62 -5.09
CA THR A 17 -17.84 15.82 -4.69
C THR A 17 -18.69 16.90 -3.91
N PRO A 18 -19.26 18.01 -4.47
CA PRO A 18 -19.03 19.29 -3.76
C PRO A 18 -20.23 20.24 -3.53
N LEU A 19 -20.20 21.04 -2.44
CA LEU A 19 -20.51 22.49 -2.48
C LEU A 19 -20.11 23.24 -1.18
N SER A 20 -19.46 24.41 -1.32
CA SER A 20 -19.29 25.52 -0.33
C SER A 20 -18.68 25.22 1.06
N SER A 21 -17.88 26.09 1.69
CA SER A 21 -17.27 27.37 1.29
C SER A 21 -16.14 27.75 2.27
N GLU A 22 -15.10 28.39 1.75
CA GLU A 22 -13.95 29.03 2.42
C GLU A 22 -12.91 28.18 3.19
N PRO A 23 -11.60 28.54 3.06
CA PRO A 23 -10.48 27.91 3.76
C PRO A 23 -10.14 28.67 5.07
N VAL A 24 -8.88 28.62 5.52
CA VAL A 24 -8.29 29.27 6.72
C VAL A 24 -8.60 28.53 8.03
N GLU A 25 -7.68 28.22 8.94
CA GLU A 25 -6.20 28.14 9.06
C GLU A 25 -6.02 27.31 10.37
N PHE A 26 -5.19 26.28 10.52
CA PHE A 26 -3.72 26.27 10.62
C PHE A 26 -3.32 24.78 10.64
N GLY A 27 -2.09 24.43 10.26
CA GLY A 27 -1.59 23.06 10.48
C GLY A 27 -1.61 22.70 11.97
N CYS A 28 -1.98 21.45 12.29
CA CYS A 28 -2.17 20.94 13.65
C CYS A 28 -1.15 21.49 14.67
N GLN A 29 -1.58 22.36 15.60
CA GLN A 29 -0.72 22.90 16.65
C GLN A 29 -1.26 22.58 18.05
N LEU A 30 -0.35 22.13 18.92
CA LEU A 30 -0.54 21.70 20.31
C LEU A 30 -1.51 20.49 20.44
N GLN A 31 -1.07 19.30 20.87
CA GLN A 31 -0.09 19.04 21.93
C GLN A 31 0.85 17.86 21.60
N ALA A 32 2.17 18.10 21.56
CA ALA A 32 3.21 17.06 21.58
C ALA A 32 4.05 17.20 22.87
N ALA A 33 3.49 16.78 24.00
CA ALA A 33 4.08 17.00 25.33
C ALA A 33 4.21 15.71 26.18
N ARG A 34 4.89 14.67 25.64
CA ARG A 34 5.45 13.61 26.51
C ARG A 34 6.73 12.95 26.00
N ARG A 35 7.78 13.76 25.87
CA ARG A 35 9.15 13.29 25.57
C ARG A 35 9.66 12.33 26.65
N LYS A 36 9.61 11.02 26.38
CA LYS A 36 10.46 10.02 27.07
C LYS A 36 11.66 9.73 26.18
N THR A 37 12.80 10.35 26.48
CA THR A 37 14.08 10.02 25.86
C THR A 37 14.49 8.58 26.23
N LEU A 38 14.20 7.63 25.35
CA LEU A 38 14.84 6.31 25.38
C LEU A 38 16.27 6.46 24.83
N PRO A 39 17.27 5.82 25.47
CA PRO A 39 18.66 5.94 25.03
C PRO A 39 18.86 5.35 23.65
N HIS A 40 19.78 5.96 22.90
CA HIS A 40 20.16 5.61 21.54
C HIS A 40 20.56 4.13 21.44
N LEU A 41 19.61 3.28 21.02
CA LEU A 41 19.90 1.89 20.69
C LEU A 41 20.86 1.89 19.50
N ALA A 42 22.07 1.38 19.74
CA ALA A 42 23.08 1.26 18.72
C ALA A 42 22.51 0.52 17.51
N ARG A 43 22.64 1.12 16.32
CA ARG A 43 22.22 0.51 15.06
C ARG A 43 23.05 -0.75 14.82
N ARG A 44 22.58 -1.90 15.34
CA ARG A 44 22.90 -3.20 14.76
C ARG A 44 22.69 -3.07 13.26
N ALA A 45 23.63 -3.54 12.46
CA ALA A 45 23.36 -3.75 11.05
C ALA A 45 22.20 -4.75 10.99
N SER A 46 20.99 -4.26 10.68
CA SER A 46 19.87 -5.14 10.41
C SER A 46 20.28 -5.98 9.22
N ALA A 47 20.08 -7.30 9.31
CA ALA A 47 20.09 -8.11 8.11
C ALA A 47 19.01 -7.56 7.16
N GLU A 48 19.28 -7.62 5.86
CA GLU A 48 18.29 -7.31 4.83
C GLU A 48 17.07 -8.21 5.04
N ILE A 49 15.88 -7.61 5.11
CA ILE A 49 14.62 -8.33 5.18
C ILE A 49 14.22 -8.66 3.75
N VAL A 50 14.49 -9.89 3.32
CA VAL A 50 14.08 -10.39 2.00
C VAL A 50 12.67 -10.94 2.08
N VAL A 51 11.78 -10.40 1.25
CA VAL A 51 10.38 -10.80 1.13
C VAL A 51 10.17 -11.46 -0.24
N ASP A 52 10.07 -12.79 -0.20
CA ASP A 52 9.63 -13.61 -1.33
C ASP A 52 8.22 -13.14 -1.74
N THR A 53 8.02 -12.80 -3.01
CA THR A 53 6.80 -12.16 -3.52
C THR A 53 6.20 -12.95 -4.67
N TYR A 54 4.92 -13.29 -4.53
CA TYR A 54 4.10 -14.02 -5.49
C TYR A 54 3.12 -13.04 -6.14
N VAL A 55 3.12 -12.95 -7.46
CA VAL A 55 2.27 -12.00 -8.21
C VAL A 55 1.26 -12.75 -9.06
N HIS A 56 0.00 -12.39 -8.90
CA HIS A 56 -1.15 -13.00 -9.56
C HIS A 56 -1.89 -11.95 -10.39
N ILE A 57 -1.83 -12.04 -11.71
CA ILE A 57 -2.67 -11.22 -12.60
C ILE A 57 -4.01 -11.92 -12.78
N VAL A 58 -5.11 -11.28 -12.36
CA VAL A 58 -6.46 -11.84 -12.43
C VAL A 58 -7.33 -10.99 -13.35
N ALA A 59 -7.50 -11.48 -14.58
CA ALA A 59 -8.14 -10.77 -15.68
C ALA A 59 -9.41 -11.47 -16.15
N ALA A 60 -10.36 -10.74 -16.72
CA ALA A 60 -11.55 -11.33 -17.30
C ALA A 60 -11.28 -12.02 -18.65
N ASN A 61 -10.23 -11.63 -19.38
CA ASN A 61 -9.70 -12.30 -20.57
C ASN A 61 -8.23 -11.87 -20.83
N ASN A 62 -7.72 -12.05 -22.05
CA ASN A 62 -6.32 -11.75 -22.40
C ASN A 62 -6.09 -10.30 -22.93
N THR A 63 -7.02 -9.36 -22.72
CA THR A 63 -6.84 -7.94 -23.10
C THR A 63 -6.56 -7.03 -21.91
N ALA A 64 -5.83 -5.93 -22.15
CA ALA A 64 -5.50 -4.95 -21.12
C ALA A 64 -6.75 -4.35 -20.44
N ASP A 65 -7.79 -4.04 -21.22
CA ASP A 65 -9.06 -3.51 -20.71
C ASP A 65 -9.75 -4.48 -19.73
N SER A 66 -9.54 -5.79 -19.90
CA SER A 66 -10.07 -6.84 -19.03
C SER A 66 -9.28 -7.05 -17.73
N GLY A 67 -8.18 -6.31 -17.56
CA GLY A 67 -7.25 -6.41 -16.43
C GLY A 67 -6.01 -7.27 -16.67
N TYR A 68 -5.69 -7.61 -17.93
CA TYR A 68 -4.49 -8.37 -18.25
C TYR A 68 -3.25 -7.46 -18.33
N ALA A 69 -2.25 -7.68 -17.49
CA ALA A 69 -0.97 -6.97 -17.53
C ALA A 69 0.15 -7.82 -18.16
N SER A 70 1.10 -7.18 -18.83
CA SER A 70 2.29 -7.88 -19.34
C SER A 70 3.29 -8.21 -18.22
N PRO A 71 4.15 -9.24 -18.37
CA PRO A 71 5.24 -9.50 -17.44
C PRO A 71 6.16 -8.29 -17.22
N LYS A 72 6.39 -7.47 -18.27
CA LYS A 72 7.17 -6.24 -18.14
C LYS A 72 6.55 -5.26 -17.14
N ALA A 73 5.23 -5.06 -17.18
CA ALA A 73 4.54 -4.17 -16.25
C ALA A 73 4.66 -4.64 -14.78
N ILE A 74 4.76 -5.95 -14.55
CA ILE A 74 5.05 -6.50 -13.22
C ILE A 74 6.52 -6.31 -12.83
N HIS A 75 7.48 -6.50 -13.73
CA HIS A 75 8.88 -6.16 -13.42
C HIS A 75 9.04 -4.67 -13.09
N ASP A 76 8.45 -3.78 -13.89
CA ASP A 76 8.44 -2.33 -13.64
C ASP A 76 7.82 -2.00 -12.26
N GLN A 77 6.78 -2.73 -11.84
CA GLN A 77 6.16 -2.58 -10.53
C GLN A 77 7.03 -3.13 -9.39
N MET A 78 7.74 -4.24 -9.59
CA MET A 78 8.67 -4.78 -8.60
C MET A 78 9.91 -3.88 -8.43
N ASP A 79 10.35 -3.22 -9.49
CA ASP A 79 11.39 -2.19 -9.44
C ASP A 79 10.90 -0.97 -8.65
N ALA A 80 9.71 -0.43 -8.96
CA ALA A 80 9.10 0.67 -8.21
C ALA A 80 8.88 0.33 -6.73
N LEU A 81 8.49 -0.92 -6.42
CA LEU A 81 8.32 -1.39 -5.04
C LEU A 81 9.65 -1.43 -4.28
N ASN A 82 10.71 -1.95 -4.90
CA ASN A 82 12.05 -1.97 -4.31
C ASN A 82 12.65 -0.56 -4.17
N GLU A 83 12.43 0.34 -5.13
CA GLU A 83 12.83 1.76 -5.02
C GLU A 83 12.12 2.43 -3.83
N GLY A 84 10.81 2.24 -3.69
CA GLY A 84 10.02 2.80 -2.59
C GLY A 84 10.49 2.35 -1.20
N PHE A 85 10.95 1.10 -1.06
CA PHE A 85 11.42 0.54 0.20
C PHE A 85 12.95 0.60 0.41
N ALA A 86 13.73 1.12 -0.54
CA ALA A 86 15.20 1.05 -0.52
C ALA A 86 15.86 1.62 0.76
N SER A 87 15.24 2.61 1.42
CA SER A 87 15.75 3.20 2.67
C SER A 87 15.39 2.41 3.94
N THR A 88 14.58 1.36 3.85
CA THR A 88 14.03 0.61 5.00
C THR A 88 14.85 -0.64 5.37
N GLY A 89 15.67 -1.15 4.45
CA GLY A 89 16.33 -2.45 4.60
C GLY A 89 15.45 -3.66 4.25
N VAL A 90 14.25 -3.43 3.70
CA VAL A 90 13.40 -4.45 3.08
C VAL A 90 13.69 -4.52 1.57
N ARG A 91 13.74 -5.74 1.01
CA ARG A 91 13.86 -6.00 -0.42
C ARG A 91 12.89 -7.11 -0.84
N PHE A 92 12.21 -6.93 -1.97
CA PHE A 92 11.24 -7.88 -2.51
C PHE A 92 11.85 -8.65 -3.67
N VAL A 93 11.64 -9.97 -3.70
CA VAL A 93 12.07 -10.87 -4.77
C VAL A 93 10.84 -11.47 -5.43
N LEU A 94 10.74 -11.36 -6.76
CA LEU A 94 9.67 -12.00 -7.51
C LEU A 94 9.96 -13.51 -7.64
N GLU A 95 9.26 -14.34 -6.86
CA GLU A 95 9.39 -15.80 -6.92
C GLU A 95 8.50 -16.41 -8.01
N SER A 96 7.29 -15.87 -8.22
CA SER A 96 6.42 -16.29 -9.31
C SER A 96 5.56 -15.16 -9.85
N LEU A 97 5.22 -15.28 -11.12
CA LEU A 97 4.19 -14.50 -11.81
C LEU A 97 3.27 -15.48 -12.54
N ASP A 98 1.97 -15.41 -12.27
CA ASP A 98 0.95 -16.14 -13.04
C ASP A 98 -0.17 -15.23 -13.55
N HIS A 99 -0.88 -15.74 -14.56
CA HIS A 99 -2.04 -15.11 -15.17
C HIS A 99 -3.23 -16.04 -15.08
N THR A 100 -4.24 -15.63 -14.33
CA THR A 100 -5.51 -16.34 -14.17
C THR A 100 -6.61 -15.62 -14.94
N ILE A 101 -7.22 -16.33 -15.89
CA ILE A 101 -8.38 -15.82 -16.63
C ILE A 101 -9.67 -16.25 -15.93
N ASN A 102 -10.23 -15.35 -15.14
CA ASN A 102 -11.50 -15.54 -14.43
C ASN A 102 -12.21 -14.20 -14.24
N ALA A 103 -13.33 -14.01 -14.95
CA ALA A 103 -14.10 -12.77 -14.93
C ALA A 103 -14.80 -12.48 -13.60
N ALA A 104 -15.16 -13.52 -12.83
CA ALA A 104 -15.74 -13.33 -11.50
C ALA A 104 -14.67 -12.80 -10.53
N TRP A 105 -13.51 -13.45 -10.48
CA TRP A 105 -12.41 -13.05 -9.61
C TRP A 105 -11.83 -11.69 -9.99
N SER A 106 -11.73 -11.39 -11.28
CA SER A 106 -11.30 -10.07 -11.78
C SER A 106 -12.26 -8.93 -11.41
N SER A 107 -13.54 -9.24 -11.20
CA SER A 107 -14.55 -8.31 -10.70
C SER A 107 -14.75 -8.36 -9.17
N GLY A 108 -13.82 -8.98 -8.42
CA GLY A 108 -13.86 -9.07 -6.95
C GLY A 108 -14.88 -10.05 -6.38
N VAL A 109 -15.54 -10.85 -7.22
CA VAL A 109 -16.43 -11.93 -6.80
C VAL A 109 -15.60 -13.17 -6.42
N GLU A 110 -16.01 -13.90 -5.39
CA GLU A 110 -15.31 -15.11 -4.89
C GLU A 110 -13.84 -14.89 -4.45
N GLU A 111 -13.49 -13.68 -4.02
CA GLU A 111 -12.11 -13.30 -3.71
C GLU A 111 -11.41 -14.23 -2.69
N GLU A 112 -12.12 -14.73 -1.67
CA GLU A 112 -11.54 -15.71 -0.72
C GLU A 112 -11.19 -17.05 -1.38
N ALA A 113 -11.97 -17.48 -2.38
CA ALA A 113 -11.68 -18.70 -3.12
C ALA A 113 -10.48 -18.50 -4.06
N MET A 114 -10.44 -17.35 -4.75
CA MET A 114 -9.30 -16.91 -5.55
C MET A 114 -8.01 -16.90 -4.72
N LYS A 115 -7.98 -16.15 -3.61
CA LYS A 115 -6.77 -16.03 -2.77
C LYS A 115 -6.35 -17.37 -2.19
N LYS A 116 -7.30 -18.17 -1.67
CA LYS A 116 -7.03 -19.53 -1.17
C LYS A 116 -6.45 -20.46 -2.23
N GLN A 117 -6.86 -20.32 -3.50
CA GLN A 117 -6.37 -21.17 -4.59
C GLN A 117 -5.01 -20.72 -5.14
N LEU A 118 -4.79 -19.41 -5.22
CA LEU A 118 -3.61 -18.83 -5.87
C LEU A 118 -2.44 -18.55 -4.92
N ARG A 119 -2.68 -18.31 -3.62
CA ARG A 119 -1.65 -17.90 -2.66
C ARG A 119 -0.42 -18.82 -2.70
N GLY A 120 0.74 -18.22 -2.93
CA GLY A 120 2.04 -18.84 -2.81
C GLY A 120 2.72 -18.60 -1.46
N GLY A 121 3.74 -19.43 -1.19
CA GLY A 121 4.66 -19.24 -0.06
C GLY A 121 4.07 -19.53 1.32
N ARG A 122 4.68 -18.89 2.32
CA ARG A 122 4.44 -19.04 3.76
C ARG A 122 3.90 -17.72 4.33
N HIS A 123 3.88 -17.60 5.66
CA HIS A 123 3.35 -16.43 6.34
C HIS A 123 4.24 -15.18 6.25
N ARG A 124 5.53 -15.33 5.92
CA ARG A 124 6.46 -14.20 5.74
C ARG A 124 6.48 -13.65 4.30
N ASP A 125 5.83 -14.37 3.38
CA ASP A 125 5.98 -14.19 1.94
C ASP A 125 4.75 -13.41 1.41
N LEU A 126 4.98 -12.40 0.57
CA LEU A 126 3.97 -11.44 0.12
C LEU A 126 3.21 -11.98 -1.10
N ASN A 127 1.90 -11.76 -1.13
CA ASN A 127 1.03 -12.13 -2.27
C ASN A 127 0.35 -10.86 -2.81
N LEU A 128 0.60 -10.55 -4.08
CA LEU A 128 0.05 -9.38 -4.80
C LEU A 128 -0.92 -9.84 -5.88
N PHE A 129 -2.20 -9.54 -5.70
CA PHE A 129 -3.26 -9.83 -6.66
C PHE A 129 -3.60 -8.55 -7.45
N PHE A 130 -3.30 -8.52 -8.75
CA PHE A 130 -3.70 -7.41 -9.61
C PHE A 130 -4.99 -7.75 -10.35
N SER A 131 -6.02 -6.92 -10.20
CA SER A 131 -7.32 -7.13 -10.85
C SER A 131 -7.93 -5.79 -11.33
N LYS A 132 -9.03 -5.87 -12.10
CA LYS A 132 -9.69 -4.68 -12.65
C LYS A 132 -10.58 -3.97 -11.62
N GLN A 133 -11.06 -4.67 -10.60
CA GLN A 133 -11.98 -4.13 -9.59
C GLN A 133 -11.61 -4.63 -8.17
N PRO A 134 -10.58 -4.06 -7.52
CA PRO A 134 -10.36 -4.24 -6.09
C PRO A 134 -11.64 -3.96 -5.29
N MET A 135 -11.91 -4.78 -4.27
CA MET A 135 -13.15 -4.71 -3.47
C MET A 135 -14.47 -4.78 -4.28
N GLY A 136 -14.43 -5.29 -5.52
CA GLY A 136 -15.58 -5.38 -6.42
C GLY A 136 -16.11 -4.01 -6.88
N ARG A 137 -15.24 -2.99 -6.94
CA ARG A 137 -15.61 -1.62 -7.32
C ARG A 137 -14.60 -1.04 -8.32
N PHE A 138 -15.10 -0.44 -9.38
CA PHE A 138 -14.29 0.44 -10.22
C PHE A 138 -13.86 1.68 -9.42
N GLY A 139 -12.64 2.17 -9.67
CA GLY A 139 -12.08 3.36 -9.03
C GLY A 139 -11.48 3.13 -7.63
N VAL A 140 -11.64 1.95 -7.02
CA VAL A 140 -10.84 1.58 -5.84
C VAL A 140 -9.45 1.18 -6.32
N VAL A 141 -8.41 1.85 -5.81
CA VAL A 141 -7.03 1.66 -6.27
C VAL A 141 -6.37 0.42 -5.66
N GLY A 142 -6.71 0.03 -4.44
CA GLY A 142 -6.22 -1.19 -3.81
C GLY A 142 -6.64 -1.33 -2.35
N TYR A 143 -6.23 -2.44 -1.73
CA TYR A 143 -6.19 -2.64 -0.28
C TYR A 143 -5.23 -3.80 0.08
N CYS A 144 -4.69 -3.85 1.30
CA CYS A 144 -4.09 -5.07 1.88
C CYS A 144 -4.72 -5.48 3.21
N THR A 145 -4.51 -6.74 3.59
CA THR A 145 -4.61 -7.16 4.98
C THR A 145 -3.41 -6.66 5.78
N PHE A 146 -3.62 -6.18 7.00
CA PHE A 146 -2.54 -6.09 8.00
C PHE A 146 -1.96 -7.48 8.28
N SER A 147 -0.65 -7.58 8.49
CA SER A 147 -0.03 -8.83 8.94
C SER A 147 -0.63 -9.30 10.27
N GLN A 148 -1.14 -10.54 10.29
CA GLN A 148 -1.77 -11.15 11.47
C GLN A 148 -1.28 -12.59 11.63
N ARG A 149 -0.81 -12.94 12.82
CA ARG A 149 -0.31 -14.29 13.12
C ARG A 149 -1.44 -15.33 13.02
N ALA A 150 -1.48 -16.04 11.90
CA ALA A 150 -2.53 -17.00 11.57
C ALA A 150 -1.97 -18.43 11.34
N PRO A 151 -2.67 -19.49 11.76
CA PRO A 151 -2.30 -20.86 11.38
C PRO A 151 -2.33 -21.06 9.87
N GLY A 152 -1.39 -21.83 9.32
CA GLY A 152 -1.37 -22.17 7.89
C GLY A 152 -2.68 -22.82 7.43
N GLY A 153 -3.18 -22.41 6.26
CA GLY A 153 -4.45 -22.87 5.69
C GLY A 153 -5.72 -22.30 6.35
N SER A 154 -5.61 -21.54 7.44
CA SER A 154 -6.75 -20.84 8.05
C SER A 154 -7.26 -19.70 7.16
N ARG A 155 -8.51 -19.26 7.37
CA ARG A 155 -9.11 -18.16 6.59
C ARG A 155 -8.26 -16.87 6.59
N PRO A 156 -7.73 -16.36 7.73
CA PRO A 156 -6.85 -15.19 7.72
C PRO A 156 -5.53 -15.43 6.97
N PHE A 157 -4.94 -16.63 7.06
CA PHE A 157 -3.72 -16.97 6.31
C PHE A 157 -3.97 -17.02 4.79
N ASN A 158 -5.10 -17.58 4.37
CA ASN A 158 -5.44 -17.69 2.95
C ASN A 158 -5.78 -16.32 2.33
N ASN A 159 -6.38 -15.42 3.11
CA ASN A 159 -6.78 -14.09 2.66
C ASN A 159 -5.67 -13.03 2.73
N ASP A 160 -4.55 -13.35 3.38
CA ASP A 160 -3.42 -12.44 3.58
C ASP A 160 -2.78 -12.02 2.24
N GLY A 161 -2.37 -10.76 2.17
CA GLY A 161 -1.80 -10.13 0.99
C GLY A 161 -2.62 -8.92 0.52
N CYS A 162 -2.41 -8.53 -0.73
CA CYS A 162 -2.83 -7.25 -1.28
C CYS A 162 -3.61 -7.42 -2.58
N VAL A 163 -4.73 -6.71 -2.75
CA VAL A 163 -5.46 -6.63 -4.01
C VAL A 163 -5.34 -5.22 -4.55
N VAL A 164 -4.72 -5.07 -5.72
CA VAL A 164 -4.36 -3.77 -6.30
C VAL A 164 -4.98 -3.63 -7.69
N GLY A 165 -5.43 -2.42 -8.01
CA GLY A 165 -5.99 -2.08 -9.31
C GLY A 165 -4.89 -2.13 -10.36
N VAL A 166 -5.02 -3.06 -11.31
CA VAL A 166 -4.05 -3.28 -12.41
C VAL A 166 -3.80 -2.01 -13.24
N ASP A 167 -4.77 -1.10 -13.31
CA ASP A 167 -4.64 0.18 -14.00
C ASP A 167 -3.69 1.17 -13.30
N THR A 168 -3.25 0.88 -12.06
CA THR A 168 -2.28 1.68 -11.27
C THR A 168 -0.83 1.19 -11.37
N LEU A 169 -0.59 0.11 -12.13
CA LEU A 169 0.77 -0.31 -12.49
C LEU A 169 1.52 0.83 -13.21
N PRO A 170 2.86 0.84 -13.19
CA PRO A 170 3.65 1.80 -13.95
C PRO A 170 3.23 1.90 -15.43
N GLY A 171 2.84 3.10 -15.87
CA GLY A 171 2.35 3.36 -17.22
C GLY A 171 0.91 2.89 -17.51
N GLY A 172 0.17 2.45 -16.50
CA GLY A 172 -1.23 1.99 -16.58
C GLY A 172 -2.25 3.05 -16.97
N ALA A 173 -3.53 2.65 -17.01
CA ALA A 173 -4.62 3.50 -17.49
C ALA A 173 -5.08 4.55 -16.45
N PHE A 174 -4.85 4.33 -15.15
CA PHE A 174 -5.26 5.25 -14.09
C PHE A 174 -4.20 6.34 -13.90
N ARG A 175 -4.25 7.36 -14.76
CA ARG A 175 -3.37 8.53 -14.72
C ARG A 175 -3.33 9.15 -13.32
N GLU A 176 -2.16 9.70 -12.97
CA GLU A 176 -1.79 10.21 -11.63
C GLU A 176 -1.48 9.11 -10.60
N TYR A 177 -1.99 7.88 -10.81
CA TYR A 177 -1.71 6.69 -10.00
C TYR A 177 -0.84 5.66 -10.75
N ASP A 178 -0.51 5.90 -12.01
CA ASP A 178 0.23 5.06 -12.96
C ASP A 178 1.75 5.05 -12.76
N THR A 179 2.18 5.12 -11.49
CA THR A 179 3.60 5.10 -11.07
C THR A 179 3.93 3.95 -10.11
N GLY A 180 3.01 3.00 -9.92
CA GLY A 180 3.19 1.86 -9.01
C GLY A 180 3.17 2.20 -7.52
N LYS A 181 2.93 3.48 -7.16
CA LYS A 181 2.86 3.96 -5.76
C LYS A 181 1.70 3.38 -4.97
N THR A 182 0.62 2.99 -5.64
CA THR A 182 -0.49 2.26 -5.01
C THR A 182 0.04 0.99 -4.33
N THR A 183 0.75 0.12 -5.06
CA THR A 183 1.33 -1.10 -4.49
C THR A 183 2.30 -0.81 -3.34
N ILE A 184 3.11 0.27 -3.42
CA ILE A 184 4.01 0.69 -2.34
C ILE A 184 3.23 1.03 -1.06
N HIS A 185 2.18 1.85 -1.19
CA HIS A 185 1.32 2.24 -0.07
C HIS A 185 0.63 1.03 0.54
N GLU A 186 0.02 0.20 -0.31
CA GLU A 186 -0.73 -0.98 0.13
C GLU A 186 0.20 -1.96 0.87
N VAL A 187 1.40 -2.24 0.33
CA VAL A 187 2.39 -3.07 1.04
C VAL A 187 2.84 -2.42 2.38
N GLY A 188 2.79 -1.10 2.51
CA GLY A 188 2.91 -0.41 3.79
C GLY A 188 1.86 -0.83 4.83
N HIS A 189 0.59 -0.98 4.43
CA HIS A 189 -0.46 -1.56 5.28
C HIS A 189 -0.17 -3.02 5.63
N TRP A 190 0.36 -3.82 4.71
CA TRP A 190 0.75 -5.21 5.02
C TRP A 190 1.82 -5.28 6.14
N PHE A 191 2.77 -4.33 6.15
CA PHE A 191 3.75 -4.13 7.22
C PHE A 191 3.21 -3.52 8.52
N GLY A 192 1.92 -3.17 8.59
CA GLY A 192 1.29 -2.61 9.79
C GLY A 192 1.23 -1.09 9.85
N LEU A 193 1.67 -0.36 8.82
CA LEU A 193 1.55 1.10 8.79
C LEU A 193 0.10 1.52 8.58
N LEU A 194 -0.37 2.50 9.34
CA LEU A 194 -1.69 3.10 9.15
C LEU A 194 -1.59 4.29 8.17
N HIS A 195 -2.73 4.85 7.77
CA HIS A 195 -2.73 6.12 7.04
C HIS A 195 -2.19 7.24 7.95
N THR A 196 -1.38 8.16 7.44
CA THR A 196 -0.83 9.29 8.23
C THR A 196 -1.90 10.21 8.83
N PHE A 197 -3.13 10.13 8.33
CA PHE A 197 -4.31 10.84 8.82
C PHE A 197 -5.24 9.98 9.70
N GLN A 198 -4.77 8.81 10.14
CA GLN A 198 -5.53 7.92 11.01
C GLN A 198 -5.88 8.62 12.33
N ASP A 199 -7.13 8.48 12.76
CA ASP A 199 -7.72 9.12 13.94
C ASP A 199 -7.59 10.67 13.99
N GLY A 200 -7.14 11.30 12.91
CA GLY A 200 -7.07 12.74 12.74
C GLY A 200 -6.08 13.46 13.68
N CYS A 201 -6.30 14.78 13.83
CA CYS A 201 -5.42 15.68 14.59
C CYS A 201 -5.36 15.44 16.11
N TYR A 202 -6.39 14.81 16.68
CA TYR A 202 -6.63 14.75 18.13
C TYR A 202 -6.83 13.33 18.67
N GLY A 203 -6.78 12.32 17.79
CA GLY A 203 -6.85 10.91 18.16
C GLY A 203 -5.47 10.32 18.44
N ALA A 204 -5.34 9.00 18.26
CA ALA A 204 -4.08 8.29 18.51
C ALA A 204 -3.04 8.46 17.37
N GLY A 205 -3.46 9.01 16.22
CA GLY A 205 -2.61 9.13 15.03
C GLY A 205 -2.43 7.79 14.32
N ASP A 206 -1.36 7.69 13.55
CA ASP A 206 -0.89 6.46 12.88
C ASP A 206 0.06 5.62 13.75
N TYR A 207 0.28 6.02 15.00
CA TYR A 207 1.22 5.44 15.97
C TYR A 207 2.70 5.55 15.57
N VAL A 208 3.06 6.51 14.69
CA VAL A 208 4.44 6.76 14.24
C VAL A 208 4.91 8.15 14.73
N ASP A 209 5.78 8.17 15.73
CA ASP A 209 6.21 9.41 16.43
C ASP A 209 6.82 10.51 15.51
N ASP A 210 7.40 10.15 14.36
CA ASP A 210 7.98 11.08 13.39
C ASP A 210 7.07 11.39 12.19
N ALA A 211 5.84 10.86 12.17
CA ALA A 211 4.76 11.23 11.26
C ALA A 211 3.87 12.31 11.92
N PRO A 212 3.89 13.58 11.46
CA PRO A 212 3.16 14.63 12.17
C PRO A 212 1.65 14.54 11.89
N ALA A 213 0.86 14.63 12.96
CA ALA A 213 -0.59 14.40 12.95
C ALA A 213 -1.33 15.15 11.82
N GLN A 214 -2.10 14.40 11.03
CA GLN A 214 -2.81 14.89 9.84
C GLN A 214 -4.32 14.68 9.99
N GLY A 215 -5.12 15.71 9.72
CA GLY A 215 -6.58 15.63 9.90
C GLY A 215 -7.36 14.95 8.77
N TYR A 216 -6.79 14.84 7.57
CA TYR A 216 -7.49 14.38 6.35
C TYR A 216 -6.49 14.00 5.23
N PRO A 217 -6.86 13.12 4.29
CA PRO A 217 -6.00 12.72 3.16
C PRO A 217 -5.61 13.88 2.24
N THR A 218 -4.51 13.72 1.52
CA THR A 218 -4.00 14.69 0.54
C THR A 218 -4.10 14.16 -0.89
N TRP A 219 -4.45 15.06 -1.82
CA TRP A 219 -4.70 14.76 -3.23
C TRP A 219 -3.69 15.48 -4.12
N GLY A 220 -3.27 14.82 -5.21
CA GLY A 220 -2.28 15.35 -6.14
C GLY A 220 -0.93 15.66 -5.47
N CYS A 221 -0.28 16.74 -5.91
CA CYS A 221 1.01 17.21 -5.39
C CYS A 221 0.87 18.56 -4.67
N PRO A 222 0.37 18.61 -3.42
CA PRO A 222 0.14 19.86 -2.70
C PRO A 222 1.45 20.53 -2.27
N VAL A 223 1.65 21.79 -2.67
CA VAL A 223 2.79 22.59 -2.23
C VAL A 223 2.59 23.01 -0.76
N GLY A 224 3.64 22.87 0.06
CA GLY A 224 3.68 23.43 1.42
C GLY A 224 3.14 22.55 2.54
N LYS A 225 2.54 21.37 2.25
CA LYS A 225 2.20 20.35 3.26
C LYS A 225 3.47 19.68 3.80
N ARG A 226 4.15 20.33 4.74
CA ARG A 226 5.11 19.69 5.65
C ARG A 226 4.43 19.51 7.00
N GLY A 227 4.38 18.27 7.48
CA GLY A 227 4.15 18.04 8.89
C GLY A 227 5.29 18.71 9.68
N TYR A 228 4.94 19.46 10.73
CA TYR A 228 5.95 20.09 11.58
C TYR A 228 6.46 19.06 12.59
N LEU A 229 7.70 18.63 12.42
CA LEU A 229 8.47 17.98 13.48
C LEU A 229 8.66 19.01 14.62
N SER A 230 8.18 18.67 15.82
CA SER A 230 8.31 19.46 17.05
C SER A 230 9.54 19.06 17.88
#